data_AF-A0A1V4DRG5-F1
#
_entry.id   AF-A0A1V4DRG5-F1
#
_cell.length_a   1.000
_cell.length_b   1.000
_cell.length_c   1.000
_cell.angle_alpha   90.00
_cell.angle_beta   90.00
_cell.angle_gamma   90.00
#
_symmetry.space_group_name_H-M   'P 1'
#
loop_
_entity.id
_entity.type
_entity.pdbx_description
1 polymer ?
#
loop_
_entity_poly.entity_id
_entity_poly.type
_entity_poly.pdbx_seq_one_letter_code
_entity_poly.pdbx_strand_id
1 'polypeptide(L)' 'MTRDEAIEKARDAARSAAVLAGRAATAVDHTDRRSKVPLLAAAGAVWADVSRSYSALAAVLPKPATDDETQEV' A
#
# COMPACT_ATOMS: atom_id res chain seq x y z
N MET A 1 -13.77 -8.90 -5.19
CA MET A 1 -12.83 -8.34 -4.21
C MET A 1 -13.60 -8.00 -2.95
N THR A 2 -13.20 -8.51 -1.79
CA THR A 2 -13.80 -8.17 -0.50
C THR A 2 -13.15 -6.93 0.10
N ARG A 3 -13.77 -6.35 1.14
CA ARG A 3 -13.18 -5.23 1.91
C ARG A 3 -11.80 -5.62 2.47
N ASP A 4 -11.67 -6.83 2.99
CA ASP A 4 -10.42 -7.31 3.60
C ASP A 4 -9.32 -7.52 2.55
N GLU A 5 -9.66 -8.09 1.39
CA GLU A 5 -8.71 -8.20 0.26
C GLU A 5 -8.23 -6.83 -0.22
N ALA A 6 -9.12 -5.82 -0.25
CA ALA A 6 -8.74 -4.45 -0.60
C ALA A 6 -7.81 -3.83 0.46
N ILE A 7 -8.07 -4.07 1.75
CA ILE A 7 -7.19 -3.62 2.85
C ILE A 7 -5.81 -4.29 2.76
N GLU A 8 -5.77 -5.59 2.49
CA GLU A 8 -4.52 -6.35 2.34
C GLU A 8 -3.68 -5.79 1.18
N LYS A 9 -4.29 -5.62 0.00
CA LYS A 9 -3.63 -5.02 -1.16
C LYS A 9 -3.16 -3.59 -0.89
N ALA A 10 -3.94 -2.79 -0.15
CA ALA A 10 -3.52 -1.45 0.26
C ALA A 10 -2.26 -1.49 1.15
N ARG A 11 -2.20 -2.44 2.10
CA ARG A 11 -1.05 -2.63 3.00
C ARG A 11 0.20 -3.09 2.26
N ASP A 12 0.06 -4.02 1.32
CA ASP A 12 1.19 -4.51 0.52
C ASP A 12 1.77 -3.43 -0.40
N ALA A 13 0.89 -2.64 -1.01
CA ALA A 13 1.30 -1.47 -1.78
C ALA A 13 2.00 -0.42 -0.90
N ALA A 14 1.48 -0.13 0.29
CA ALA A 14 2.11 0.79 1.23
C ALA A 14 3.51 0.31 1.66
N ARG A 15 3.66 -1.00 1.92
CA ARG A 15 4.96 -1.62 2.26
C ARG A 15 5.95 -1.45 1.12
N SER A 16 5.52 -1.70 -0.11
CA SER A 16 6.35 -1.53 -1.31
C SER A 16 6.81 -0.08 -1.49
N ALA A 17 5.89 0.87 -1.30
CA ALA A 17 6.20 2.31 -1.33
C ALA A 17 7.26 2.67 -0.27
N ALA A 18 7.09 2.20 0.98
CA ALA A 18 8.03 2.46 2.07
C ALA A 18 9.44 1.90 1.79
N VAL A 19 9.53 0.68 1.24
CA VAL A 19 10.82 0.07 0.87
C VAL A 19 11.53 0.89 -0.22
N LEU A 20 10.80 1.35 -1.23
CA LEU A 20 11.37 2.15 -2.32
C LEU A 20 11.79 3.55 -1.86
N ALA A 21 10.99 4.19 -1.00
CA ALA A 21 11.35 5.47 -0.39
C ALA A 21 12.62 5.34 0.47
N GLY A 22 12.72 4.28 1.29
CA GLY A 22 13.93 3.99 2.07
C GLY A 22 15.16 3.76 1.18
N ARG A 23 15.01 2.99 0.11
CA ARG A 23 16.10 2.78 -0.88
C ARG A 23 16.50 4.07 -1.58
N ALA A 24 15.55 4.93 -1.93
CA ALA A 24 15.82 6.23 -2.51
C ALA A 24 16.63 7.10 -1.53
N ALA A 25 16.22 7.16 -0.26
CA ALA A 25 16.93 7.90 0.79
C ALA A 25 18.38 7.41 0.94
N THR A 26 18.60 6.10 1.06
CA THR A 26 19.96 5.54 1.16
C THR A 26 20.79 5.78 -0.11
N ALA A 27 20.16 5.82 -1.29
CA ALA A 27 20.87 6.05 -2.55
C ALA A 27 21.38 7.49 -2.74
N VAL A 28 20.82 8.48 -2.03
CA VAL A 28 21.29 9.89 -2.08
C VAL A 28 22.72 10.02 -1.57
N ASP A 29 23.08 9.25 -0.55
CA ASP A 29 24.40 9.30 0.09
C ASP A 29 25.49 8.51 -0.66
N HIS A 30 25.11 7.77 -1.70
CA HIS A 30 26.02 6.96 -2.51
C HIS A 30 26.17 7.54 -3.92
N THR A 31 27.36 8.08 -4.24
CA THR A 31 27.67 8.73 -5.54
C THR A 31 27.24 7.86 -6.74
N ASP A 32 27.51 6.56 -6.70
CA ASP A 32 27.21 5.62 -7.80
C ASP A 32 25.71 5.29 -7.93
N ARG A 33 24.92 5.56 -6.89
CA ARG A 33 23.50 5.21 -6.82
C ARG A 33 22.58 6.43 -6.91
N ARG A 34 23.12 7.65 -6.85
CA ARG A 34 22.33 8.90 -6.98
C ARG A 34 21.47 8.94 -8.24
N SER A 35 21.97 8.42 -9.36
CA SER A 35 21.22 8.34 -10.62
C SER A 35 19.94 7.48 -10.51
N LYS A 36 19.87 6.56 -9.55
CA LYS A 36 18.71 5.71 -9.29
C LYS A 36 17.67 6.35 -8.37
N VAL A 37 18.02 7.42 -7.67
CA VAL A 37 17.12 8.10 -6.72
C VAL A 37 15.80 8.53 -7.40
N PRO A 38 15.80 9.18 -8.58
CA PRO A 38 14.55 9.58 -9.23
C PRO A 38 13.68 8.38 -9.60
N LEU A 39 14.29 7.29 -10.08
CA LEU A 39 13.57 6.06 -10.44
C LEU A 39 12.94 5.39 -9.22
N LEU A 40 13.68 5.28 -8.11
CA LEU A 40 13.19 4.68 -6.87
C LEU A 40 12.07 5.53 -6.25
N ALA A 41 12.23 6.86 -6.26
CA ALA A 41 11.21 7.79 -5.79
C ALA A 41 9.93 7.73 -6.63
N ALA A 42 10.06 7.72 -7.96
CA ALA A 42 8.92 7.59 -8.87
C ALA A 42 8.18 6.26 -8.67
N ALA A 43 8.90 5.14 -8.57
CA ALA A 43 8.31 3.85 -8.28
C ALA A 43 7.60 3.82 -6.91
N GLY A 44 8.21 4.44 -5.88
CA GLY A 44 7.60 4.56 -4.56
C GLY A 44 6.29 5.36 -4.58
N ALA A 45 6.25 6.46 -5.36
CA ALA A 45 5.04 7.26 -5.54
C ALA A 45 3.90 6.46 -6.21
N VAL A 46 4.21 5.69 -7.25
CA VAL A 46 3.22 4.81 -7.90
C VAL A 46 2.61 3.83 -6.92
N TRP A 47 3.43 3.17 -6.09
CA TRP A 47 2.92 2.24 -5.07
C TRP A 47 2.09 2.93 -3.99
N ALA A 48 2.43 4.17 -3.62
CA ALA A 48 1.61 4.96 -2.70
C ALA A 48 0.22 5.29 -3.28
N ASP A 49 0.16 5.60 -4.58
CA ASP A 49 -1.11 5.86 -5.27
C ASP A 49 -1.96 4.59 -5.40
N VAL A 50 -1.34 3.43 -5.67
CA VAL A 50 -2.01 2.13 -5.64
C VAL A 50 -2.57 1.84 -4.24
N SER A 51 -1.79 2.10 -3.19
CA SER A 51 -2.24 1.93 -1.80
C SER A 51 -3.44 2.83 -1.46
N ARG A 52 -3.41 4.10 -1.89
CA ARG A 52 -4.54 5.04 -1.72
C ARG A 52 -5.78 4.55 -2.46
N SER A 53 -5.61 4.04 -3.68
CA SER A 53 -6.71 3.52 -4.50
C SER A 53 -7.39 2.32 -3.84
N TYR A 54 -6.62 1.35 -3.35
CA TYR A 54 -7.18 0.20 -2.63
C TYR A 54 -7.80 0.60 -1.29
N SER A 55 -7.24 1.59 -0.60
CA SER A 55 -7.82 2.13 0.63
C SER A 55 -9.18 2.81 0.37
N ALA A 56 -9.30 3.56 -0.72
CA ALA A 56 -10.56 4.17 -1.14
C ALA A 56 -11.60 3.09 -1.53
N LEU A 57 -11.18 2.02 -2.22
CA LEU A 57 -12.04 0.88 -2.52
C LEU A 57 -12.52 0.17 -1.25
N ALA A 58 -11.62 -0.09 -0.29
CA ALA A 58 -11.96 -0.69 0.98
C ALA A 58 -12.97 0.14 1.80
N ALA A 59 -12.95 1.46 1.66
CA ALA A 59 -13.88 2.37 2.35
C ALA A 59 -15.33 2.27 1.84
N VAL A 60 -15.53 1.88 0.57
CA VAL A 60 -16.86 1.77 -0.05
C VAL A 60 -17.38 0.33 -0.13
N LEU A 61 -16.52 -0.66 0.12
CA LEU A 61 -16.94 -2.06 0.14
C LEU A 61 -17.68 -2.40 1.43
N PRO A 62 -18.77 -3.18 1.35
CA PRO A 62 -19.47 -3.66 2.54
C PRO A 62 -18.51 -4.49 3.39
N LYS A 63 -18.61 -4.32 4.71
CA LYS A 63 -17.94 -5.23 5.65
C LYS A 63 -18.54 -6.62 5.42
N PRO A 64 -17.74 -7.70 5.32
CA PRO A 64 -18.31 -9.04 5.31
C PRO A 64 -19.23 -9.18 6.52
N ALA A 65 -20.42 -9.75 6.31
CA ALA A 65 -21.30 -10.10 7.41
C ALA A 65 -20.52 -11.05 8.31
N THR A 66 -20.04 -10.54 9.44
CA THR A 66 -19.69 -11.40 10.55
C THR A 66 -21.01 -12.04 10.95
N ASP A 67 -21.12 -13.37 10.80
CA ASP A 67 -22.24 -14.22 11.21
C ASP A 67 -22.43 -14.21 12.75
N ASP A 68 -22.49 -13.02 13.34
CA ASP A 68 -22.61 -12.75 14.77
C ASP A 68 -24.03 -12.24 15.11
N GLU A 69 -25.01 -12.59 14.27
CA GLU A 69 -26.45 -12.40 14.50
C GLU A 69 -27.17 -13.73 14.80
N THR A 70 -26.46 -14.78 15.23
CA THR A 70 -27.09 -16.08 15.60
C THR A 70 -26.85 -16.50 17.06
N GLN A 71 -26.88 -15.56 18.00
CA GLN A 71 -27.06 -15.87 19.43
C GLN A 71 -28.15 -15.01 20.08
N GLU A 72 -29.36 -15.08 19.53
CA GLU A 72 -30.60 -14.98 20.32
C GLU A 72 -31.43 -16.22 19.98
N VAL A 73 -31.54 -17.21 20.89
CA VAL A 73 -32.71 -17.48 21.77
C VAL A 73 -32.35 -18.52 22.83
#